data_AF-A0A919RY74-F1
#
_entry.id   AF-A0A919RY74-F1
#
_cell.length_a   1.000
_cell.length_b   1.000
_cell.length_c   1.000
_cell.angle_alpha   90.00
_cell.angle_beta   90.00
_cell.angle_gamma   90.00
#
_symmetry.space_group_name_H-M   'P 1'
#
loop_
_entity.id
_entity.type
_entity.pdbx_description
1 polymer ?
#
loop_
_entity_poly.entity_id
_entity_poly.type
_entity_poly.pdbx_seq_one_letter_code
_entity_poly.pdbx_strand_id
1 'polypeptide(L)' 'MKYKLLAIDMDGTFLNEERNLTEGNLNAVRKAAEAGVKVVVCSGRIYHHFLDIY' A
#
# COMPACT_ATOMS: atom_id res chain seq x y z
N MET A 1 -7.65 -10.10 -17.07
CA MET A 1 -7.35 -9.20 -15.93
C MET A 1 -8.62 -9.00 -15.10
N LYS A 2 -8.73 -9.63 -13.93
CA LYS A 2 -9.97 -9.65 -13.10
C LYS A 2 -10.15 -8.36 -12.30
N TYR A 3 -9.06 -7.73 -11.87
CA TYR A 3 -9.07 -6.50 -11.08
C TYR A 3 -8.33 -5.38 -11.81
N LYS A 4 -8.83 -4.14 -11.68
CA LYS A 4 -8.23 -2.94 -12.29
C LYS A 4 -7.62 -1.99 -11.27
N LEU A 5 -8.03 -2.11 -10.01
CA LEU A 5 -7.63 -1.25 -8.91
C LEU A 5 -7.41 -2.10 -7.66
N LEU A 6 -6.34 -1.79 -6.94
CA LEU A 6 -6.04 -2.27 -5.60
C LEU A 6 -5.96 -1.04 -4.69
N ALA A 7 -6.98 -0.85 -3.85
CA ALA A 7 -7.04 0.20 -2.83
C ALA A 7 -6.61 -0.42 -1.49
N ILE A 8 -5.62 0.15 -0.83
CA ILE A 8 -5.01 -0.44 0.38
C ILE A 8 -4.94 0.61 1.49
N ASP A 9 -5.44 0.25 2.67
CA ASP A 9 -5.22 1.01 3.89
C ASP A 9 -3.77 0.89 4.39
N MET A 10 -3.28 1.85 5.19
CA MET A 10 -1.90 1.87 5.67
C MET A 10 -1.70 1.12 6.98
N ASP A 11 -2.06 1.76 8.10
CA ASP A 11 -1.68 1.31 9.44
C ASP A 11 -2.44 0.06 9.83
N GLY A 12 -1.72 -1.02 10.15
CA GLY A 12 -2.35 -2.30 10.49
C GLY A 12 -2.92 -3.05 9.29
N THR A 13 -2.74 -2.53 8.07
CA THR A 13 -3.14 -3.18 6.81
C THR A 13 -1.94 -3.38 5.90
N PHE A 14 -1.39 -2.31 5.32
CA PHE A 14 -0.21 -2.38 4.45
C PHE A 14 1.10 -2.39 5.25
N LEU A 15 1.12 -1.60 6.33
CA LEU A 15 2.19 -1.57 7.31
C LEU A 15 1.87 -2.55 8.44
N ASN A 16 2.91 -3.18 8.99
CA ASN A 16 2.76 -4.03 10.16
C ASN A 16 2.53 -3.21 11.46
N GLU A 17 2.45 -3.89 12.60
CA GLU A 17 2.21 -3.23 13.90
C GLU A 17 3.31 -2.23 14.29
N GLU A 18 4.55 -2.50 13.88
CA GLU A 18 5.69 -1.58 14.05
C GLU A 18 5.75 -0.49 12.96
N ARG A 19 4.71 -0.36 12.14
CA ARG A 19 4.59 0.58 11.01
C ARG A 19 5.64 0.40 9.91
N ASN A 20 6.20 -0.81 9.80
CA ASN A 20 7.14 -1.17 8.76
C ASN A 20 6.44 -1.82 7.58
N LEU A 21 6.94 -1.54 6.38
CA LEU A 21 6.54 -2.25 5.17
C LEU A 21 7.33 -3.55 5.06
N THR A 22 6.63 -4.69 5.05
CA THR A 22 7.28 -6.00 4.88
C THR A 22 7.66 -6.23 3.41
N GLU A 23 8.72 -7.00 3.16
CA GLU A 23 9.10 -7.39 1.79
C GLU A 23 7.98 -8.15 1.07
N GLY A 24 7.24 -8.98 1.80
CA GLY A 24 6.09 -9.71 1.26
C GLY A 24 5.01 -8.79 0.70
N ASN A 25 4.62 -7.78 1.49
CA ASN A 25 3.61 -6.79 1.08
C ASN A 25 4.10 -5.97 -0.12
N LEU A 26 5.37 -5.54 -0.09
CA LEU A 26 5.99 -4.81 -1.18
C LEU A 26 6.01 -5.63 -2.49
N ASN A 27 6.40 -6.90 -2.41
CA ASN A 27 6.43 -7.80 -3.56
C ASN A 27 5.03 -8.10 -4.11
N ALA A 28 4.01 -8.23 -3.25
CA ALA A 28 2.64 -8.41 -3.68
C ALA A 28 2.10 -7.19 -4.45
N VAL A 29 2.35 -5.98 -3.94
CA VAL A 29 1.98 -4.72 -4.60
C VAL A 29 2.69 -4.56 -5.95
N ARG A 30 4.00 -4.89 -6.02
CA ARG A 30 4.77 -4.88 -7.27
C ARG A 30 4.17 -5.81 -8.32
N LYS A 31 3.86 -7.06 -7.95
CA LYS A 31 3.22 -8.03 -8.86
C LYS A 31 1.86 -7.54 -9.37
N ALA A 32 1.07 -6.90 -8.51
CA ALA A 32 -0.21 -6.32 -8.92
C ALA A 32 0.00 -5.17 -9.93
N ALA A 33 0.96 -4.28 -9.66
CA ALA A 33 1.31 -3.19 -10.57
C ALA A 33 1.84 -3.69 -11.91
N GLU A 34 2.75 -4.67 -11.91
CA GLU A 34 3.29 -5.32 -13.11
C GLU A 34 2.21 -6.01 -13.94
N ALA A 35 1.19 -6.57 -13.29
CA ALA A 35 0.03 -7.12 -13.97
C ALA A 35 -0.86 -6.04 -14.61
N GLY A 36 -0.63 -4.75 -14.35
CA GLY A 36 -1.41 -3.62 -14.87
C GLY A 36 -2.56 -3.19 -13.94
N VAL A 37 -2.55 -3.61 -12.68
CA VAL A 37 -3.51 -3.15 -11.67
C VAL A 37 -3.03 -1.82 -11.10
N LYS A 38 -3.89 -0.80 -11.08
CA LYS A 38 -3.56 0.47 -10.42
C LYS A 38 -3.54 0.27 -8.90
N VAL A 39 -2.45 0.62 -8.24
CA VAL A 39 -2.34 0.56 -6.77
C VAL A 39 -2.54 1.95 -6.18
N VAL A 40 -3.41 2.08 -5.18
CA VAL A 40 -3.74 3.35 -4.53
C VAL A 40 -3.76 3.13 -3.02
N VAL A 41 -3.15 4.05 -2.29
CA VAL A 41 -3.20 4.07 -0.82
C VAL A 41 -4.40 4.87 -0.35
N CYS A 42 -5.13 4.34 0.63
CA CYS A 42 -6.31 4.95 1.23
C CYS A 42 -6.06 5.11 2.73
N SER A 43 -5.75 6.32 3.19
CA SER A 43 -5.48 6.57 4.61
C SER A 43 -6.30 7.74 5.12
N GLY A 44 -6.70 7.68 6.39
CA GLY A 44 -7.22 8.83 7.13
C GLY A 44 -6.12 9.81 7.54
N ARG A 45 -4.84 9.47 7.35
CA ARG A 45 -3.73 10.39 7.60
C ARG A 45 -3.81 11.58 6.65
N ILE A 46 -3.62 12.77 7.20
CA ILE A 46 -3.44 13.98 6.41
C ILE A 46 -2.14 13.83 5.61
N TYR A 47 -2.10 14.33 4.38
CA TYR A 47 -0.96 14.18 3.46
C TYR A 47 0.40 14.55 4.08
N HIS A 48 0.44 15.54 4.98
CA HIS A 48 1.69 15.89 5.67
C HIS A 48 2.18 14.76 6.60
N HIS A 49 1.29 14.16 7.40
CA HIS A 49 1.61 13.03 8.28
C HIS A 49 1.87 11.72 7.53
N PHE A 50 1.49 11.66 6.26
CA PHE A 50 1.79 10.55 5.36
C PHE A 50 3.26 10.57 4.94
N LEU A 51 3.83 11.75 4.68
CA LEU A 51 5.23 11.90 4.26
C LEU A 51 6.22 11.66 5.40
N ASP A 52 5.82 11.90 6.66
CA ASP A 52 6.68 11.72 7.83
C ASP A 52 7.06 10.25 8.13
N ILE A 53 6.48 9.28 7.40
CA ILE A 53 6.73 7.83 7.54
C ILE A 53 7.77 7.34 6.52
N TYR A 54 8.29 8.22 5.67
CA TYR A 54 9.33 7.95 4.66
C TYR A 54 10.56 8.85 4.90
#